data_AF-A0A496REI9-F1
#
_entry.id   AF-A0A496REI9-F1
#
_cell.length_a   1.000
_cell.length_b   1.000
_cell.length_c   1.000
_cell.angle_alpha   90.00
_cell.angle_beta   90.00
_cell.angle_gamma   90.00
#
_symmetry.space_group_name_H-M   'P 1'
#
loop_
_entity.id
_entity.type
_entity.pdbx_description
1 polymer ?
#
loop_
_entity_poly.entity_id
_entity_poly.type
_entity_poly.pdbx_seq_one_letter_code
_entity_poly.pdbx_strand_id
1 'polypeptide(L)'
;MYLRPESNGIKVESAIMRGLSGKEEYRERIKLVYLANLPGSFLVQKGVVRNHYKARYIFARLGGKIFTPYMKRRFSEYFGIEYTGSRVIGAYEALHNLHITEDELFDTWVPVENMLIVDGQVIKKIGDVYVVNSDIPAILHKNNNKTDIAVMIFRTHYTGEEFYRVIQDITGLLVEEGILHSKSMFSRVFHYSKGPFEQILDAVGFLYNERGEHLPLEKIRFYKYLVDRGIAPESIKQTLTNPIFLFDTEGREEEDSIFVKTRNMEYSESMGLINRAKAQIFLDIYDRL
;
A
#
# COMPACT_ATOMS: atom_id res chain seq x y z
N MET A 1 -6.62 4.96 7.95
CA MET A 1 -6.97 3.54 8.08
C MET A 1 -8.21 3.29 7.24
N TYR A 2 -8.29 2.18 6.52
CA TYR A 2 -9.51 1.78 5.83
C TYR A 2 -9.72 0.27 5.93
N LEU A 3 -10.98 -0.17 5.98
CA LEU A 3 -11.33 -1.57 6.03
C LEU A 3 -11.20 -2.22 4.66
N ARG A 4 -10.73 -3.46 4.62
CA ARG A 4 -10.76 -4.25 3.39
C ARG A 4 -12.18 -4.76 3.13
N PRO A 5 -12.53 -5.01 1.85
CA PRO A 5 -13.81 -5.60 1.44
C PRO A 5 -14.34 -6.71 2.35
N GLU A 6 -13.48 -7.66 2.68
CA GLU A 6 -13.83 -8.90 3.38
C GLU A 6 -14.28 -8.69 4.83
N SER A 7 -13.93 -7.55 5.41
CA SER A 7 -14.24 -7.20 6.79
C SER A 7 -14.93 -5.85 6.90
N ASN A 8 -15.38 -5.27 5.79
CA ASN A 8 -16.11 -4.03 5.83
C ASN A 8 -17.47 -4.27 6.48
N GLY A 9 -17.74 -3.61 7.61
CA GLY A 9 -19.00 -3.75 8.29
C GLY A 9 -19.03 -3.13 9.68
N ILE A 10 -20.24 -2.76 10.10
CA ILE A 10 -20.52 -2.05 11.35
C ILE A 10 -19.92 -2.75 12.57
N LYS A 11 -19.89 -4.09 12.60
CA LYS A 11 -19.29 -4.84 13.72
C LYS A 11 -17.79 -4.55 13.86
N VAL A 12 -17.06 -4.52 12.75
CA VAL A 12 -15.61 -4.26 12.73
C VAL A 12 -15.34 -2.81 13.09
N GLU A 13 -16.08 -1.86 12.51
CA GLU A 13 -16.00 -0.44 12.85
C GLU A 13 -16.27 -0.20 14.35
N SER A 14 -17.31 -0.84 14.89
CA SER A 14 -17.66 -0.74 16.31
C SER A 14 -16.59 -1.33 17.21
N ALA A 15 -16.01 -2.48 16.83
CA ALA A 15 -14.92 -3.10 17.57
C ALA A 15 -13.68 -2.21 17.59
N ILE A 16 -13.31 -1.61 16.45
CA ILE A 16 -12.21 -0.65 16.36
C ILE A 16 -12.45 0.55 17.29
N MET A 17 -13.65 1.15 17.24
CA MET A 17 -14.00 2.29 18.09
C MET A 17 -14.01 1.90 19.58
N ARG A 18 -14.47 0.70 19.93
CA ARG A 18 -14.35 0.15 21.29
C ARG A 18 -12.90 0.00 21.71
N GLY A 19 -12.05 -0.58 20.88
CA GLY A 19 -10.61 -0.74 21.18
C GLY A 19 -9.92 0.60 21.45
N LEU A 20 -10.25 1.63 20.65
CA LEU A 20 -9.72 2.98 20.83
C LEU A 20 -10.30 3.70 22.06
N SER A 21 -11.56 3.44 22.42
CA SER A 21 -12.23 4.08 23.55
C SER A 21 -12.07 3.33 24.89
N GLY A 22 -11.69 2.06 24.85
CA GLY A 22 -11.59 1.18 26.00
C GLY A 22 -10.37 1.42 26.89
N LYS A 23 -9.33 2.07 26.35
CA LYS A 23 -8.12 2.46 27.11
C LYS A 23 -8.08 3.96 27.28
N GLU A 24 -7.90 4.42 28.53
CA GLU A 24 -7.82 5.86 28.86
C GLU A 24 -6.73 6.57 28.06
N GLU A 25 -5.56 5.95 27.97
CA GLU A 25 -4.41 6.42 27.20
C GLU A 25 -4.77 6.72 25.73
N TYR A 26 -5.58 5.86 25.11
CA TYR A 26 -5.96 5.99 23.71
C TYR A 26 -7.00 7.08 23.50
N ARG A 27 -7.99 7.20 24.41
CA ARG A 27 -9.01 8.25 24.35
C ARG A 27 -8.42 9.65 24.36
N GLU A 28 -7.37 9.87 25.14
CA GLU A 28 -6.74 11.18 25.25
C GLU A 28 -5.89 11.53 24.03
N ARG A 29 -5.27 10.52 23.40
CA ARG A 29 -4.23 10.68 22.38
C ARG A 29 -4.67 10.35 20.96
N ILE A 30 -5.85 9.77 20.76
CA ILE A 30 -6.38 9.37 19.46
C ILE A 30 -7.76 9.99 19.27
N LYS A 31 -7.90 10.86 18.27
CA LYS A 31 -9.17 11.52 17.93
C LYS A 31 -9.58 11.15 16.51
N LEU A 32 -10.76 10.56 16.35
CA LEU A 32 -11.37 10.37 15.03
C LEU A 32 -11.73 11.75 14.46
N VAL A 33 -11.21 12.07 13.27
CA VAL A 33 -11.45 13.38 12.61
C VAL A 33 -12.10 13.24 11.23
N TYR A 34 -12.22 12.01 10.73
CA TYR A 34 -12.92 11.69 9.50
C TYR A 34 -13.39 10.24 9.56
N LEU A 35 -14.64 10.01 9.19
CA LEU A 35 -15.23 8.70 8.98
C LEU A 35 -16.15 8.79 7.76
N ALA A 36 -15.96 7.90 6.81
CA ALA A 36 -16.84 7.77 5.65
C ALA A 36 -16.94 6.30 5.25
N ASN A 37 -18.13 5.86 4.87
CA ASN A 37 -18.30 4.59 4.15
C ASN A 37 -18.48 4.93 2.67
N LEU A 38 -17.45 4.66 1.86
CA LEU A 38 -17.43 5.01 0.44
C LEU A 38 -18.14 3.91 -0.36
N PRO A 39 -19.18 4.24 -1.15
CA PRO A 39 -19.90 3.25 -1.93
C PRO A 39 -19.01 2.57 -2.98
N GLY A 40 -19.15 1.26 -3.17
CA GLY A 40 -18.39 0.52 -4.17
C GLY A 40 -18.53 1.09 -5.59
N SER A 41 -19.75 1.49 -5.97
CA SER A 41 -20.03 2.13 -7.27
C SER A 41 -19.26 3.44 -7.45
N PHE A 42 -19.15 4.25 -6.40
CA PHE A 42 -18.38 5.50 -6.39
C PHE A 42 -16.88 5.23 -6.56
N LEU A 43 -16.34 4.25 -5.81
CA LEU A 43 -14.94 3.86 -5.88
C LEU A 43 -14.54 3.38 -7.28
N VAL A 44 -15.39 2.56 -7.91
CA VAL A 44 -15.19 2.06 -9.29
C VAL A 44 -15.24 3.22 -10.29
N GLN A 45 -16.25 4.09 -10.21
CA GLN A 45 -16.40 5.23 -11.12
C GLN A 45 -15.19 6.18 -11.06
N LYS A 46 -14.65 6.43 -9.87
CA LYS A 46 -13.47 7.29 -9.65
C LYS A 46 -12.14 6.55 -9.87
N GLY A 47 -12.16 5.23 -10.08
CA GLY A 47 -10.96 4.40 -10.26
C GLY A 47 -10.05 4.39 -9.03
N VAL A 48 -10.60 4.56 -7.82
CA VAL A 48 -9.83 4.81 -6.59
C VAL A 48 -8.81 3.71 -6.33
N VAL A 49 -9.27 2.45 -6.25
CA VAL A 49 -8.40 1.32 -5.88
C VAL A 49 -7.33 1.07 -6.93
N ARG A 50 -7.68 1.16 -8.22
CA ARG A 50 -6.71 1.04 -9.32
C ARG A 50 -5.65 2.14 -9.28
N ASN A 51 -6.06 3.39 -9.04
CA ASN A 51 -5.13 4.52 -8.95
C ASN A 51 -4.26 4.44 -7.70
N HIS A 52 -4.82 3.97 -6.58
CA HIS A 52 -4.10 3.76 -5.33
C HIS A 52 -3.00 2.69 -5.48
N TYR A 53 -3.28 1.62 -6.22
CA TYR A 53 -2.30 0.55 -6.52
C TYR A 53 -1.63 0.70 -7.90
N LYS A 54 -1.57 1.90 -8.49
CA LYS A 54 -1.20 2.11 -9.90
C LYS A 54 0.12 1.44 -10.29
N ALA A 55 1.19 1.69 -9.54
CA ALA A 55 2.50 1.09 -9.82
C ALA A 55 2.42 -0.44 -9.77
N ARG A 56 1.85 -1.00 -8.70
CA ARG A 56 1.71 -2.45 -8.52
C ARG A 56 0.84 -3.09 -9.61
N TYR A 57 -0.20 -2.39 -10.06
CA TYR A 57 -1.07 -2.81 -11.15
C TYR A 57 -0.34 -2.91 -12.49
N ILE A 58 0.53 -1.95 -12.80
CA ILE A 58 1.35 -1.98 -14.02
C ILE A 58 2.30 -3.20 -13.97
N PHE A 59 2.99 -3.41 -12.84
CA PHE A 59 3.82 -4.61 -12.65
C PHE A 59 3.02 -5.92 -12.69
N ALA A 60 1.80 -5.94 -12.14
CA ALA A 60 0.92 -7.11 -12.22
C ALA A 60 0.47 -7.42 -13.65
N ARG A 61 0.41 -6.42 -14.54
CA ARG A 61 0.07 -6.60 -15.97
C ARG A 61 1.26 -6.97 -16.83
N LEU A 62 2.41 -6.35 -16.60
CA LEU A 62 3.57 -6.45 -17.51
C LEU A 62 4.67 -7.37 -16.97
N GLY A 63 4.60 -7.74 -15.70
CA GLY A 63 5.55 -8.64 -15.06
C GLY A 63 6.98 -8.11 -15.12
N GLY A 64 7.90 -9.02 -15.42
CA GLY A 64 9.32 -8.73 -15.56
C GLY A 64 9.65 -7.77 -16.70
N LYS A 65 8.78 -7.60 -17.70
CA LYS A 65 9.08 -6.82 -18.94
C LYS A 65 9.48 -5.38 -18.64
N ILE A 66 9.06 -4.85 -17.50
CA ILE A 66 9.30 -3.48 -17.06
C ILE A 66 10.27 -3.36 -15.89
N PHE A 67 10.96 -4.45 -15.55
CA PHE A 67 11.98 -4.43 -14.50
C PHE A 67 13.13 -3.52 -14.91
N THR A 68 13.56 -2.69 -13.97
CA THR A 68 14.78 -1.89 -14.09
C THR A 68 16.01 -2.80 -14.09
N PRO A 69 17.18 -2.31 -14.54
CA PRO A 69 18.43 -3.05 -14.39
C PRO A 69 18.70 -3.45 -12.93
N TYR A 70 18.33 -2.60 -11.97
CA TYR A 70 18.46 -2.89 -10.55
C TYR A 70 17.59 -4.08 -10.14
N MET A 71 16.29 -4.05 -10.46
CA MET A 71 15.36 -5.16 -10.18
C MET A 71 15.83 -6.49 -10.77
N LYS A 72 16.31 -6.49 -12.02
CA LYS A 72 16.82 -7.70 -12.69
C LYS A 72 18.02 -8.29 -11.96
N ARG A 73 18.96 -7.45 -11.55
CA ARG A 73 20.13 -7.89 -10.77
C ARG A 73 19.71 -8.43 -9.41
N ARG A 74 18.87 -7.70 -8.66
CA ARG A 74 18.37 -8.15 -7.35
C ARG A 74 17.62 -9.47 -7.43
N PHE A 75 16.79 -9.63 -8.46
CA PHE A 75 16.11 -10.89 -8.77
C PHE A 75 17.12 -12.02 -8.96
N SER A 76 18.13 -11.82 -9.81
CA SER A 76 19.13 -12.85 -10.10
C SER A 76 19.97 -13.24 -8.90
N GLU A 77 20.41 -12.25 -8.11
CA GLU A 77 21.15 -12.46 -6.87
C GLU A 77 20.33 -13.25 -5.86
N TYR A 78 19.05 -12.89 -5.67
CA TYR A 78 18.20 -13.50 -4.66
C TYR A 78 17.84 -14.96 -4.99
N PHE A 79 17.43 -15.23 -6.23
CA PHE A 79 16.99 -16.58 -6.64
C PHE A 79 18.13 -17.46 -7.15
N GLY A 80 19.35 -16.93 -7.27
CA GLY A 80 20.51 -17.66 -7.78
C GLY A 80 20.37 -18.11 -9.24
N ILE A 81 19.58 -17.38 -10.04
CA ILE A 81 19.34 -17.68 -11.46
C ILE A 81 19.48 -16.43 -12.32
N GLU A 82 19.89 -16.61 -13.58
CA GLU A 82 19.88 -15.50 -14.53
C GLU A 82 18.44 -15.03 -14.79
N TYR A 83 18.26 -13.70 -14.82
CA TYR A 83 16.99 -13.11 -15.15
C TYR A 83 16.66 -13.44 -16.62
N THR A 84 15.67 -14.29 -16.80
CA THR A 84 15.07 -14.60 -18.10
C THR A 84 13.66 -14.05 -18.08
N GLY A 85 13.42 -12.95 -18.81
CA GLY A 85 12.13 -12.23 -18.75
C GLY A 85 10.91 -13.09 -19.11
N SER A 86 11.09 -14.24 -19.73
CA SER A 86 10.03 -15.22 -20.04
C SER A 86 9.47 -15.94 -18.81
N ARG A 87 10.21 -16.01 -17.70
CA ARG A 87 9.76 -16.69 -16.46
C ARG A 87 9.22 -15.74 -15.40
N VAL A 88 9.44 -14.44 -15.56
CA VAL A 88 8.99 -13.41 -14.63
C VAL A 88 7.74 -12.74 -15.18
N ILE A 89 6.59 -13.26 -14.81
CA ILE A 89 5.29 -12.90 -15.40
C ILE A 89 4.47 -12.06 -14.43
N GLY A 90 3.57 -11.24 -14.98
CA GLY A 90 2.61 -10.48 -14.18
C GLY A 90 1.51 -11.41 -13.63
N ALA A 91 0.88 -11.01 -12.53
CA ALA A 91 -0.24 -11.76 -11.95
C ALA A 91 -1.35 -12.10 -12.95
N TYR A 92 -1.70 -11.18 -13.88
CA TYR A 92 -2.75 -11.46 -14.88
C TYR A 92 -2.35 -12.54 -15.89
N GLU A 93 -1.07 -12.59 -16.28
CA GLU A 93 -0.55 -13.65 -17.14
C GLU A 93 -0.49 -14.99 -16.38
N ALA A 94 -0.19 -14.95 -15.07
CA ALA A 94 -0.18 -16.13 -14.22
C ALA A 94 -1.55 -16.79 -14.09
N LEU A 95 -2.64 -16.01 -13.97
CA LEU A 95 -4.02 -16.57 -13.91
C LEU A 95 -4.32 -17.45 -15.12
N HIS A 96 -3.95 -16.97 -16.32
CA HIS A 96 -4.13 -17.71 -17.56
C HIS A 96 -3.22 -18.95 -17.63
N ASN A 97 -1.92 -18.79 -17.35
CA ASN A 97 -0.95 -19.87 -17.50
C ASN A 97 -1.14 -21.00 -16.49
N LEU A 98 -1.52 -20.65 -15.25
CA LEU A 98 -1.72 -21.62 -14.17
C LEU A 98 -3.14 -22.16 -14.12
N HIS A 99 -4.09 -21.60 -14.88
CA HIS A 99 -5.50 -21.96 -14.88
C HIS A 99 -6.14 -21.87 -13.48
N ILE A 100 -5.85 -20.78 -12.77
CA ILE A 100 -6.36 -20.51 -11.42
C ILE A 100 -7.09 -19.17 -11.37
N THR A 101 -7.98 -19.03 -10.40
CA THR A 101 -8.75 -17.82 -10.10
C THR A 101 -7.92 -16.77 -9.35
N GLU A 102 -8.44 -15.55 -9.28
CA GLU A 102 -7.82 -14.45 -8.53
C GLU A 102 -7.62 -14.80 -7.05
N ASP A 103 -8.61 -15.45 -6.43
CA ASP A 103 -8.54 -15.85 -5.02
C ASP A 103 -7.55 -17.00 -4.80
N GLU A 104 -7.50 -17.99 -5.68
CA GLU A 104 -6.50 -19.06 -5.61
C GLU A 104 -5.07 -18.53 -5.73
N LEU A 105 -4.83 -17.58 -6.65
CA LEU A 105 -3.53 -16.93 -6.79
C LEU A 105 -3.18 -16.08 -5.55
N PHE A 106 -4.17 -15.36 -4.99
CA PHE A 106 -4.00 -14.55 -3.78
C PHE A 106 -3.62 -15.41 -2.56
N ASP A 107 -4.31 -16.53 -2.36
CA ASP A 107 -4.08 -17.45 -1.24
C ASP A 107 -2.93 -18.43 -1.46
N THR A 108 -2.26 -18.38 -2.62
CA THR A 108 -1.05 -19.17 -2.84
C THR A 108 0.07 -18.72 -1.88
N TRP A 109 0.39 -19.61 -0.95
CA TRP A 109 1.52 -19.48 -0.02
C TRP A 109 2.78 -20.08 -0.59
N VAL A 110 3.89 -19.37 -0.41
CA VAL A 110 5.23 -19.84 -0.80
C VAL A 110 6.17 -19.72 0.40
N PRO A 111 7.20 -20.57 0.49
CA PRO A 111 8.29 -20.39 1.45
C PRO A 111 8.93 -18.99 1.35
N VAL A 112 9.54 -18.51 2.44
CA VAL A 112 10.12 -17.15 2.48
C VAL A 112 11.22 -16.98 1.45
N GLU A 113 12.04 -18.00 1.24
CA GLU A 113 13.08 -18.08 0.20
C GLU A 113 12.53 -18.02 -1.23
N ASN A 114 11.23 -18.26 -1.40
CA ASN A 114 10.52 -18.17 -2.67
C ASN A 114 9.78 -16.82 -2.82
N MET A 115 10.04 -15.85 -1.94
CA MET A 115 9.40 -14.54 -1.95
C MET A 115 10.44 -13.41 -1.90
N LEU A 116 10.51 -12.64 -2.99
CA LEU A 116 11.33 -11.43 -3.06
C LEU A 116 10.46 -10.19 -3.01
N ILE A 117 10.85 -9.20 -2.21
CA ILE A 117 10.31 -7.85 -2.25
C ILE A 117 11.40 -6.93 -2.79
N VAL A 118 11.11 -6.21 -3.87
CA VAL A 118 12.04 -5.28 -4.52
C VAL A 118 11.27 -4.08 -5.04
N ASP A 119 11.69 -2.88 -4.66
CA ASP A 119 11.13 -1.57 -5.03
C ASP A 119 9.59 -1.50 -4.87
N GLY A 120 9.12 -2.05 -3.75
CA GLY A 120 7.69 -2.14 -3.41
C GLY A 120 6.88 -3.17 -4.21
N GLN A 121 7.52 -3.98 -5.05
CA GLN A 121 6.90 -5.09 -5.78
C GLN A 121 7.15 -6.40 -5.05
N VAL A 122 6.16 -7.29 -5.03
CA VAL A 122 6.27 -8.63 -4.44
C VAL A 122 6.37 -9.65 -5.56
N ILE A 123 7.37 -10.52 -5.51
CA ILE A 123 7.59 -11.58 -6.50
C ILE A 123 7.53 -12.92 -5.75
N LYS A 124 6.59 -13.79 -6.13
CA LYS A 124 6.47 -15.15 -5.59
C LYS A 124 6.92 -16.18 -6.64
N LYS A 125 7.77 -17.12 -6.26
CA LYS A 125 8.07 -18.30 -7.10
C LYS A 125 6.97 -19.36 -6.91
N ILE A 126 6.21 -19.62 -7.97
CA ILE A 126 5.09 -20.59 -7.99
C ILE A 126 5.41 -21.62 -9.08
N GLY A 127 5.80 -22.83 -8.67
CA GLY A 127 6.34 -23.83 -9.59
C GLY A 127 7.59 -23.29 -10.31
N ASP A 128 7.54 -23.26 -11.64
CA ASP A 128 8.64 -22.84 -12.51
C ASP A 128 8.59 -21.35 -12.93
N VAL A 129 7.59 -20.60 -12.45
CA VAL A 129 7.41 -19.18 -12.80
C VAL A 129 7.53 -18.28 -11.58
N TYR A 130 7.84 -17.00 -11.84
CA TYR A 130 7.95 -15.94 -10.85
C TYR A 130 6.85 -14.93 -11.09
N VAL A 131 5.87 -14.88 -10.20
CA VAL A 131 4.65 -14.08 -10.36
C VAL A 131 4.79 -12.77 -9.61
N VAL A 132 4.71 -11.66 -10.35
CA VAL A 132 4.80 -10.31 -9.81
C VAL A 132 3.41 -9.82 -9.36
N ASN A 133 3.33 -9.39 -8.10
CA ASN A 133 2.14 -8.81 -7.45
C ASN A 133 0.88 -9.69 -7.58
N SER A 134 1.01 -10.97 -7.20
CA SER A 134 -0.05 -12.00 -7.22
C SER A 134 -1.35 -11.60 -6.51
N ASP A 135 -1.31 -10.63 -5.60
CA ASP A 135 -2.46 -10.15 -4.84
C ASP A 135 -3.33 -9.12 -5.60
N ILE A 136 -2.78 -8.44 -6.60
CA ILE A 136 -3.47 -7.33 -7.26
C ILE A 136 -4.78 -7.73 -7.96
N PRO A 137 -4.86 -8.86 -8.69
CA PRO A 137 -6.12 -9.28 -9.30
C PRO A 137 -7.24 -9.45 -8.28
N ALA A 138 -6.99 -10.14 -7.16
CA ALA A 138 -8.00 -10.35 -6.11
C ALA A 138 -8.38 -9.04 -5.43
N ILE A 139 -7.41 -8.16 -5.15
CA ILE A 139 -7.70 -6.83 -4.59
C ILE A 139 -8.66 -6.07 -5.51
N LEU A 140 -8.41 -6.04 -6.82
CA LEU A 140 -9.27 -5.32 -7.75
C LEU A 140 -10.63 -6.01 -7.97
N HIS A 141 -10.66 -7.34 -7.99
CA HIS A 141 -11.90 -8.12 -8.12
C HIS A 141 -12.87 -7.91 -6.95
N LYS A 142 -12.33 -7.90 -5.72
CA LYS A 142 -13.11 -7.72 -4.49
C LYS A 142 -13.60 -6.30 -4.28
N ASN A 143 -12.88 -5.31 -4.82
CA ASN A 143 -13.28 -3.91 -4.80
C ASN A 143 -14.13 -3.57 -6.03
N ASN A 144 -15.39 -4.04 -6.01
CA ASN A 144 -16.36 -3.86 -7.09
C ASN A 144 -17.53 -2.95 -6.67
N ASN A 145 -18.53 -2.80 -7.54
CA ASN A 145 -19.66 -1.89 -7.33
C ASN A 145 -20.59 -2.28 -6.17
N LYS A 146 -20.43 -3.46 -5.58
CA LYS A 146 -21.21 -3.96 -4.43
C LYS A 146 -20.44 -3.90 -3.11
N THR A 147 -19.18 -3.47 -3.15
CA THR A 147 -18.29 -3.51 -1.99
C THR A 147 -17.95 -2.10 -1.55
N ASP A 148 -18.51 -1.68 -0.42
CA ASP A 148 -18.17 -0.42 0.19
C ASP A 148 -16.85 -0.50 0.96
N ILE A 149 -16.23 0.65 1.24
CA ILE A 149 -15.01 0.76 2.06
C ILE A 149 -15.23 1.81 3.14
N ALA A 150 -15.17 1.38 4.41
CA ALA A 150 -15.09 2.29 5.54
C ALA A 150 -13.67 2.86 5.67
N VAL A 151 -13.57 4.18 5.72
CA VAL A 151 -12.33 4.96 5.80
C VAL A 151 -12.37 5.81 7.05
N MET A 152 -11.29 5.75 7.83
CA MET A 152 -11.12 6.47 9.09
C MET A 152 -9.79 7.25 9.10
N ILE A 153 -9.83 8.52 9.52
CA ILE A 153 -8.64 9.27 9.89
C ILE A 153 -8.66 9.53 11.38
N PHE A 154 -7.55 9.16 12.01
CA PHE A 154 -7.26 9.52 13.38
C PHE A 154 -6.19 10.60 13.42
N ARG A 155 -6.41 11.62 14.24
CA ARG A 155 -5.37 12.52 14.71
C ARG A 155 -4.77 11.91 15.96
N THR A 156 -3.48 11.62 15.91
CA THR A 156 -2.75 11.05 17.05
C THR A 156 -1.37 11.66 17.20
N HIS A 157 -0.79 11.45 18.39
CA HIS A 157 0.59 11.78 18.73
C HIS A 157 1.50 10.55 18.66
N TYR A 158 0.92 9.34 18.54
CA TYR A 158 1.69 8.11 18.40
C TYR A 158 2.35 8.03 17.02
N THR A 159 3.61 7.61 16.98
CA THR A 159 4.35 7.33 15.75
C THR A 159 4.96 5.93 15.75
N GLY A 160 5.32 5.43 14.57
CA GLY A 160 6.02 4.15 14.39
C GLY A 160 5.46 2.99 15.23
N GLU A 161 6.30 2.47 16.12
CA GLU A 161 6.00 1.32 16.98
C GLU A 161 4.87 1.60 17.98
N GLU A 162 4.68 2.83 18.44
CA GLU A 162 3.61 3.16 19.37
C GLU A 162 2.25 3.00 18.71
N PHE A 163 2.10 3.51 17.48
CA PHE A 163 0.87 3.33 16.73
C PHE A 163 0.69 1.87 16.31
N TYR A 164 1.77 1.15 16.01
CA TYR A 164 1.69 -0.29 15.75
C TYR A 164 1.12 -1.07 16.94
N ARG A 165 1.46 -0.72 18.18
CA ARG A 165 0.85 -1.34 19.38
C ARG A 165 -0.66 -1.09 19.44
N VAL A 166 -1.12 0.13 19.11
CA VAL A 166 -2.56 0.43 19.00
C VAL A 166 -3.23 -0.50 17.99
N ILE A 167 -2.60 -0.71 16.83
CA ILE A 167 -3.09 -1.64 15.80
C ILE A 167 -3.14 -3.09 16.31
N GLN A 168 -2.12 -3.53 17.06
CA GLN A 168 -2.09 -4.87 17.66
C GLN A 168 -3.20 -5.05 18.70
N ASP A 169 -3.47 -4.05 19.53
CA ASP A 169 -4.53 -4.09 20.54
C ASP A 169 -5.92 -4.14 19.90
N ILE A 170 -6.16 -3.34 18.85
CA ILE A 170 -7.38 -3.44 18.04
C ILE A 170 -7.51 -4.84 17.43
N THR A 171 -6.41 -5.40 16.93
CA THR A 171 -6.40 -6.75 16.36
C THR A 171 -6.76 -7.80 17.40
N GLY A 172 -6.21 -7.71 18.61
CA GLY A 172 -6.54 -8.59 19.73
C GLY A 172 -8.03 -8.59 20.03
N LEU A 173 -8.64 -7.39 20.11
CA LEU A 173 -10.07 -7.25 20.32
C LEU A 173 -10.90 -7.88 19.19
N LEU A 174 -10.49 -7.70 17.93
CA LEU A 174 -11.18 -8.33 16.80
C LEU A 174 -11.12 -9.86 16.86
N VAL A 175 -10.03 -10.43 17.38
CA VAL A 175 -9.91 -11.88 17.60
C VAL A 175 -10.80 -12.33 18.76
N GLU A 176 -10.80 -11.59 19.88
CA GLU A 176 -11.65 -11.88 21.05
C GLU A 176 -13.14 -11.85 20.70
N GLU A 177 -13.57 -10.93 19.83
CA GLU A 177 -14.95 -10.83 19.38
C GLU A 177 -15.32 -11.84 18.27
N GLY A 178 -14.40 -12.71 17.87
CA GLY A 178 -14.61 -13.72 16.83
C GLY A 178 -14.78 -13.13 15.42
N ILE A 179 -14.41 -11.86 15.22
CA ILE A 179 -14.42 -11.19 13.93
C ILE A 179 -13.22 -11.63 13.09
N LEU A 180 -12.06 -11.81 13.75
CA LEU A 180 -10.84 -12.26 13.11
C LEU A 180 -10.44 -13.64 13.65
N HIS A 181 -10.07 -14.55 12.76
CA HIS A 181 -9.47 -15.81 13.18
C HIS A 181 -8.06 -15.56 13.76
N SER A 182 -7.69 -16.25 14.85
CA SER A 182 -6.42 -16.02 15.58
C SER A 182 -5.14 -16.20 14.74
N LYS A 183 -5.24 -16.94 13.63
CA LYS A 183 -4.14 -17.15 12.67
C LYS A 183 -4.13 -16.15 11.50
N SER A 184 -5.15 -15.31 11.38
CA SER A 184 -5.25 -14.34 10.29
C SER A 184 -4.39 -13.11 10.58
N MET A 185 -3.64 -12.65 9.59
CA MET A 185 -2.94 -11.38 9.68
C MET A 185 -3.96 -10.23 9.65
N PHE A 186 -3.83 -9.25 10.56
CA PHE A 186 -4.69 -8.06 10.60
C PHE A 186 -4.69 -7.26 9.28
N SER A 187 -3.61 -7.39 8.51
CA SER A 187 -3.49 -6.78 7.18
C SER A 187 -4.55 -7.28 6.19
N ARG A 188 -5.24 -8.39 6.48
CA ARG A 188 -6.43 -8.89 5.75
C ARG A 188 -7.73 -8.18 6.15
N VAL A 189 -7.76 -7.50 7.30
CA VAL A 189 -8.95 -6.80 7.82
C VAL A 189 -8.92 -5.32 7.48
N PHE A 190 -7.80 -4.66 7.76
CA PHE A 190 -7.70 -3.24 7.49
C PHE A 190 -6.29 -2.85 7.08
N HIS A 191 -6.23 -1.75 6.36
CA HIS A 191 -5.00 -1.06 6.00
C HIS A 191 -4.83 0.18 6.87
N TYR A 192 -3.59 0.47 7.24
CA TYR A 192 -3.21 1.75 7.84
C TYR A 192 -1.92 2.23 7.18
N SER A 193 -1.77 3.55 7.06
CA SER A 193 -0.58 4.18 6.50
C SER A 193 0.62 3.93 7.42
N LYS A 194 1.70 3.36 6.90
CA LYS A 194 2.91 2.99 7.65
C LYS A 194 4.01 4.04 7.55
N GLY A 195 3.84 5.07 6.72
CA GLY A 195 4.81 6.14 6.57
C GLY A 195 4.18 7.43 6.02
N PRO A 196 4.90 8.56 6.07
CA PRO A 196 4.34 9.86 5.72
C PRO A 196 3.86 9.98 4.26
N PHE A 197 4.59 9.41 3.28
CA PHE A 197 4.13 9.42 1.88
C PHE A 197 2.89 8.55 1.66
N GLU A 198 2.78 7.42 2.37
CA GLU A 198 1.59 6.57 2.32
C GLU A 198 0.36 7.28 2.91
N GLN A 199 0.54 8.17 3.91
CA GLN A 199 -0.55 9.02 4.41
C GLN A 199 -1.12 9.93 3.31
N ILE A 200 -0.26 10.48 2.45
CA ILE A 200 -0.71 11.32 1.32
C ILE A 200 -1.36 10.44 0.25
N LEU A 201 -0.80 9.27 -0.07
CA LEU A 201 -1.38 8.33 -1.04
C LEU A 201 -2.78 7.87 -0.61
N ASP A 202 -2.95 7.46 0.65
CA ASP A 202 -4.24 7.09 1.22
C ASP A 202 -5.20 8.28 1.19
N ALA A 203 -4.73 9.49 1.51
CA ALA A 203 -5.56 10.69 1.51
C ALA A 203 -6.09 11.03 0.11
N VAL A 204 -5.21 10.99 -0.90
CA VAL A 204 -5.57 11.19 -2.32
C VAL A 204 -6.56 10.13 -2.78
N GLY A 205 -6.43 8.89 -2.31
CA GLY A 205 -7.36 7.82 -2.69
C GLY A 205 -8.76 7.99 -2.08
N PHE A 206 -8.84 8.28 -0.78
CA PHE A 206 -10.01 7.94 0.03
C PHE A 206 -10.71 9.13 0.73
N LEU A 207 -10.21 10.36 0.58
CA LEU A 207 -10.80 11.51 1.26
C LEU A 207 -11.66 12.36 0.33
N TYR A 208 -12.96 12.34 0.62
CA TYR A 208 -13.96 13.06 -0.13
C TYR A 208 -14.88 13.85 0.82
N ASN A 209 -15.44 14.94 0.31
CA ASN A 209 -16.55 15.61 0.97
C ASN A 209 -17.88 14.92 0.62
N GLU A 210 -18.97 15.41 1.21
CA GLU A 210 -20.34 14.92 0.96
C GLU A 210 -20.80 15.08 -0.51
N ARG A 211 -20.09 15.89 -1.31
CA ARG A 211 -20.34 16.10 -2.74
C ARG A 211 -19.52 15.16 -3.63
N GLY A 212 -18.70 14.28 -3.04
CA GLY A 212 -17.82 13.37 -3.78
C GLY A 212 -16.61 14.05 -4.42
N GLU A 213 -16.23 15.23 -3.94
CA GLU A 213 -15.02 15.96 -4.34
C GLU A 213 -13.90 15.67 -3.35
N HIS A 214 -12.65 15.64 -3.82
CA HIS A 214 -11.51 15.44 -2.92
C HIS A 214 -11.40 16.55 -1.88
N LEU A 215 -11.06 16.16 -0.65
CA LEU A 215 -10.67 17.14 0.36
C LEU A 215 -9.30 17.76 0.00
N PRO A 216 -9.08 19.06 0.28
CA PRO A 216 -7.78 19.70 0.03
C PRO A 216 -6.64 18.99 0.75
N LEU A 217 -5.56 18.66 0.03
CA LEU A 217 -4.42 17.94 0.58
C LEU A 217 -3.65 18.75 1.63
N GLU A 218 -3.80 20.07 1.64
CA GLU A 218 -3.26 20.97 2.66
C GLU A 218 -3.78 20.65 4.07
N LYS A 219 -4.88 19.89 4.19
CA LYS A 219 -5.38 19.36 5.46
C LYS A 219 -4.57 18.16 5.97
N ILE A 220 -3.77 17.53 5.12
CA ILE A 220 -2.87 16.43 5.46
C ILE A 220 -1.56 17.02 5.96
N ARG A 221 -1.22 16.74 7.23
CA ARG A 221 -0.10 17.38 7.92
C ARG A 221 1.22 17.20 7.18
N PHE A 222 1.52 16.01 6.66
CA PHE A 222 2.76 15.78 5.93
C PHE A 222 2.81 16.51 4.58
N TYR A 223 1.70 16.52 3.83
CA TYR A 223 1.63 17.28 2.58
C TYR A 223 1.89 18.77 2.83
N LYS A 224 1.20 19.36 3.81
CA LYS A 224 1.44 20.74 4.22
C LYS A 224 2.88 20.97 4.69
N TYR A 225 3.45 20.04 5.45
CA TYR A 225 4.84 20.10 5.92
C TYR A 225 5.85 20.20 4.76
N LEU A 226 5.63 19.43 3.67
CA LEU A 226 6.47 19.45 2.47
C LEU A 226 6.32 20.78 1.71
N VAL A 227 5.09 21.24 1.50
CA VAL A 227 4.80 22.52 0.79
C VAL A 227 5.38 23.72 1.54
N ASP A 228 5.19 23.78 2.86
CA ASP A 228 5.73 24.84 3.73
C ASP A 228 7.27 24.89 3.71
N ARG A 229 7.92 23.82 3.23
CA ARG A 229 9.39 23.72 3.07
C ARG A 229 9.84 23.74 1.61
N GLY A 230 8.99 24.20 0.70
CA GLY A 230 9.35 24.50 -0.68
C GLY A 230 9.24 23.33 -1.67
N ILE A 231 8.71 22.17 -1.26
CA ILE A 231 8.40 21.10 -2.22
C ILE A 231 7.13 21.46 -2.97
N ALA A 232 7.23 21.59 -4.30
CA ALA A 232 6.08 21.93 -5.14
C ALA A 232 5.00 20.82 -5.10
N PRO A 233 3.70 21.17 -5.05
CA PRO A 233 2.59 20.21 -5.12
C PRO A 233 2.71 19.18 -6.26
N GLU A 234 3.13 19.62 -7.46
CA GLU A 234 3.28 18.73 -8.60
C GLU A 234 4.40 17.70 -8.38
N SER A 235 5.50 18.09 -7.74
CA SER A 235 6.58 17.15 -7.37
C SER A 235 6.10 16.09 -6.37
N ILE A 236 5.26 16.47 -5.40
CA ILE A 236 4.63 15.51 -4.47
C ILE A 236 3.74 14.54 -5.24
N LYS A 237 2.89 15.04 -6.14
CA LYS A 237 2.03 14.21 -6.97
C LYS A 237 2.83 13.24 -7.84
N GLN A 238 3.89 13.73 -8.49
CA GLN A 238 4.80 12.90 -9.28
C GLN A 238 5.48 11.82 -8.44
N THR A 239 5.85 12.12 -7.20
CA THR A 239 6.40 11.15 -6.24
C THR A 239 5.41 10.03 -5.95
N LEU A 240 4.12 10.35 -5.80
CA LEU A 240 3.10 9.33 -5.56
C LEU A 240 2.83 8.46 -6.79
N THR A 241 2.93 9.02 -8.00
CA THR A 241 2.67 8.28 -9.26
C THR A 241 3.87 7.47 -9.73
N ASN A 242 5.09 7.95 -9.47
CA ASN A 242 6.36 7.31 -9.84
C ASN A 242 7.18 7.08 -8.56
N PRO A 243 6.81 6.11 -7.72
CA PRO A 243 7.34 6.03 -6.37
C PRO A 243 8.74 5.43 -6.27
N ILE A 244 9.36 5.00 -7.38
CA ILE A 244 10.67 4.36 -7.37
C ILE A 244 11.75 5.43 -7.52
N PHE A 245 12.75 5.40 -6.65
CA PHE A 245 13.85 6.34 -6.62
C PHE A 245 15.17 5.61 -6.48
N LEU A 246 16.24 6.25 -6.97
CA LEU A 246 17.61 5.88 -6.68
C LEU A 246 18.10 6.70 -5.48
N PHE A 247 18.45 6.03 -4.40
CA PHE A 247 19.00 6.63 -3.20
C PHE A 247 20.50 6.37 -3.08
N ASP A 248 21.20 7.29 -2.42
CA ASP A 248 22.55 7.04 -1.92
C ASP A 248 22.48 6.65 -0.45
N THR A 249 22.73 5.37 -0.18
CA THR A 249 22.80 4.81 1.16
C THR A 249 24.25 4.43 1.44
N GLU A 250 24.94 5.22 2.27
CA GLU A 250 26.32 4.94 2.71
C GLU A 250 27.32 4.76 1.54
N GLY A 251 27.16 5.53 0.46
CA GLY A 251 28.03 5.46 -0.71
C GLY A 251 27.67 4.33 -1.69
N ARG A 252 26.54 3.64 -1.46
CA ARG A 252 25.98 2.64 -2.37
C ARG A 252 24.67 3.13 -2.96
N GLU A 253 24.53 2.93 -4.25
CA GLU A 253 23.30 3.24 -4.95
C GLU A 253 22.28 2.12 -4.76
N GLU A 254 21.11 2.51 -4.28
CA GLU A 254 20.01 1.61 -3.96
C GLU A 254 18.73 2.13 -4.58
N GLU A 255 18.12 1.34 -5.46
CA GLU A 255 16.77 1.61 -5.95
C GLU A 255 15.78 1.08 -4.92
N ASP A 256 14.73 1.84 -4.61
CA ASP A 256 13.58 1.36 -3.83
C ASP A 256 12.37 2.29 -4.01
N SER A 257 11.21 1.83 -3.56
CA SER A 257 10.00 2.63 -3.46
C SER A 257 10.07 3.60 -2.27
N ILE A 258 9.69 4.86 -2.47
CA ILE A 258 9.58 5.87 -1.43
C ILE A 258 8.64 5.42 -0.30
N PHE A 259 7.61 4.63 -0.60
CA PHE A 259 6.69 4.09 0.40
C PHE A 259 7.37 3.05 1.31
N VAL A 260 8.30 2.27 0.76
CA VAL A 260 9.06 1.28 1.52
C VAL A 260 10.12 2.00 2.37
N LYS A 261 10.89 2.90 1.76
CA LYS A 261 11.97 3.61 2.45
C LYS A 261 11.50 4.55 3.55
N THR A 262 10.33 5.17 3.40
CA THR A 262 9.79 6.10 4.41
C THR A 262 8.89 5.44 5.45
N ARG A 263 8.85 4.10 5.47
CA ARG A 263 8.12 3.35 6.49
C ARG A 263 8.68 3.67 7.88
N ASN A 264 7.80 3.96 8.81
CA ASN A 264 8.09 4.32 10.20
C ASN A 264 9.02 5.54 10.37
N MET A 265 9.32 6.30 9.30
CA MET A 265 10.12 7.51 9.38
C MET A 265 9.29 8.69 9.88
N GLU A 266 9.95 9.60 10.58
CA GLU A 266 9.39 10.90 10.91
C GLU A 266 9.34 11.82 9.67
N TYR A 267 8.60 12.92 9.79
CA TYR A 267 8.40 13.85 8.67
C TYR A 267 9.72 14.46 8.17
N SER A 268 10.60 14.87 9.09
CA SER A 268 11.91 15.43 8.74
C SER A 268 12.83 14.42 8.08
N GLU A 269 12.78 13.16 8.50
CA GLU A 269 13.58 12.07 7.93
C GLU A 269 13.11 11.74 6.51
N SER A 270 11.80 11.62 6.33
CA SER A 270 11.17 11.38 5.02
C SER A 270 11.48 12.50 4.02
N MET A 271 11.44 13.76 4.47
CA MET A 271 11.83 14.90 3.65
C MET A 271 13.35 14.91 3.36
N GLY A 272 14.17 14.60 4.37
CA GLY A 272 15.61 14.49 4.19
C GLY A 272 15.98 13.41 3.18
N LEU A 273 15.25 12.29 3.16
CA LEU A 273 15.44 11.21 2.21
C LEU A 273 15.14 11.65 0.77
N ILE A 274 13.99 12.29 0.52
CA ILE A 274 13.64 12.72 -0.84
C ILE A 274 14.61 13.79 -1.38
N ASN A 275 15.11 14.68 -0.51
CA ASN A 275 16.11 15.69 -0.89
C ASN A 275 17.48 15.09 -1.21
N ARG A 276 17.77 13.87 -0.75
CA ARG A 276 19.00 13.13 -1.05
C ARG A 276 18.83 12.09 -2.15
N ALA A 277 17.61 11.92 -2.68
CA ALA A 277 17.40 11.02 -3.80
C ALA A 277 18.19 11.51 -5.01
N LYS A 278 18.98 10.63 -5.61
CA LYS A 278 19.82 10.93 -6.78
C LYS A 278 19.00 11.06 -8.05
N ALA A 279 17.98 10.21 -8.18
CA ALA A 279 17.09 10.20 -9.33
C ALA A 279 15.73 9.62 -8.96
N GLN A 280 14.71 10.00 -9.72
CA GLN A 280 13.41 9.34 -9.74
C GLN A 280 13.34 8.45 -10.97
N ILE A 281 12.88 7.22 -10.80
CA ILE A 281 12.78 6.24 -11.89
C ILE A 281 11.36 6.28 -12.47
N PHE A 282 11.27 6.72 -13.73
CA PHE A 282 10.03 6.71 -14.49
C PHE A 282 9.90 5.38 -15.21
N LEU A 283 8.81 4.66 -14.97
CA LEU A 283 8.48 3.49 -15.76
C LEU A 283 7.96 4.01 -17.11
N ASP A 284 8.67 3.67 -18.20
CA ASP A 284 8.49 4.18 -19.58
C ASP A 284 7.18 3.73 -20.28
N ILE A 285 6.09 3.72 -19.53
CA ILE A 285 4.82 3.07 -19.86
C ILE A 285 3.63 3.94 -19.47
N TYR A 286 3.85 5.00 -18.68
CA TYR A 286 2.79 5.90 -18.25
C TYR A 286 2.22 6.76 -19.38
N ASP A 287 2.95 6.93 -20.48
CA ASP A 287 2.49 7.65 -21.68
C ASP A 287 1.82 6.74 -22.73
N ARG A 288 1.78 5.42 -22.51
CA ARG A 288 1.32 4.41 -23.49
C ARG A 288 0.11 3.59 -23.03
N LEU A 289 -0.48 3.91 -21.88
CA LEU A 289 -1.67 3.26 -21.30
C LEU A 289 -2.79 4.27 -21.09
#